data_AF-A0A0K9PW04-F1
#
_entry.id   AF-A0A0K9PW04-F1
#
_cell.length_a   1.000
_cell.length_b   1.000
_cell.length_c   1.000
_cell.angle_alpha   90.00
_cell.angle_beta   90.00
_cell.angle_gamma   90.00
#
_symmetry.space_group_name_H-M   'P 1'
#
loop_
_entity.id
_entity.type
_entity.pdbx_description
1 polymer ?
#
loop_
_entity_poly.entity_id
_entity_poly.type
_entity_poly.pdbx_seq_one_letter_code
_entity_poly.pdbx_strand_id
1 'polypeptide(L)'
;MRIVEEDLVPIVADKHIVFAYYVTGHGFGHATRVVEVVRHLIAAGHDVHVVCGAPDFVFTSEINSPNLYLRKDVLDCGAVQADALTVDRLGSLEKYHQTAVVPRSSILASEVKWLNSIKADLVVSDVVPVACRAAADAGIRSVCVTNFSWDFIYSEYVMAAGNHHRSIVWQIAEDYSHSEFLLRLPGYCPMPAFRDIIDVPLVVRKPHKSRSEVRKELGIGDNVKVLIINFGGQPAGWKLKQEWLPVGWLCLVCGASNTQDFPPNFIKLPKDVYTPDVISASDCMLGKIGYGTTSEAMAYKLPFVFVRRDYFNEEPFLRNMLENYEGGVEMIRRDLLTGHWAPYLERALSLTPCYNSGINGGEFTAHILQETAIGNHYDASDKLSGARRLRDAIVLGYQLQRAPGRDMQIPEWYSRAETEVGQHSALPSAEIDEKAFHSELCVEDFEIIHGKLHGLSDTVAFLKSLSGLSDGIDSGNSLGKRQIRERVAASGIFNWEEDIFVTRAPGRLDVMGGIADYSGSLVLQMPIKEACHAAVQKNHPSKQKLWKHAQARQKTKGCGPIPVLQI
;
A
#
# COMPACT_ATOMS: atom_id res chain seq x y z
N MET A 1 7.52 -2.49 16.57
CA MET A 1 7.93 -3.15 17.83
C MET A 1 7.37 -4.55 17.78
N ARG A 2 8.21 -5.60 17.85
CA ARG A 2 7.75 -7.00 17.89
C ARG A 2 6.98 -7.18 19.19
N ILE A 3 5.66 -7.32 19.12
CA ILE A 3 4.87 -7.85 20.22
C ILE A 3 5.13 -9.34 20.20
N VAL A 4 5.74 -9.83 21.26
CA VAL A 4 6.01 -11.25 21.49
C VAL A 4 4.65 -11.91 21.74
N GLU A 5 4.43 -13.08 21.13
CA GLU A 5 3.32 -13.98 21.42
C GLU A 5 3.30 -14.28 22.92
N GLU A 6 2.53 -13.53 23.70
CA GLU A 6 2.09 -13.96 25.02
C GLU A 6 0.76 -14.70 24.84
N ASP A 7 0.71 -15.89 25.43
CA ASP A 7 -0.37 -16.87 25.34
C ASP A 7 -1.75 -16.22 25.53
N LEU A 8 -2.55 -16.23 24.47
CA LEU A 8 -3.99 -15.91 24.51
C LEU A 8 -4.68 -16.98 25.37
N VAL A 9 -4.78 -16.74 26.67
CA VAL A 9 -5.63 -17.51 27.57
C VAL A 9 -7.09 -17.28 27.13
N PRO A 10 -7.91 -18.33 26.93
CA PRO A 10 -9.30 -18.15 26.55
C PRO A 10 -10.06 -17.50 27.71
N ILE A 11 -10.27 -16.19 27.63
CA ILE A 11 -11.18 -15.45 28.49
C ILE A 11 -12.59 -15.77 27.98
N VAL A 12 -13.32 -16.61 28.71
CA VAL A 12 -14.76 -16.77 28.54
C VAL A 12 -15.38 -15.42 28.90
N ALA A 13 -15.92 -14.70 27.92
CA ALA A 13 -16.50 -13.38 28.14
C ALA A 13 -17.83 -13.50 28.92
N ASP A 14 -17.92 -12.86 30.09
CA ASP A 14 -19.14 -12.78 30.90
C ASP A 14 -20.25 -11.89 30.30
N LYS A 15 -19.99 -11.19 29.17
CA LYS A 15 -20.93 -10.27 28.53
C LYS A 15 -21.28 -10.72 27.11
N HIS A 16 -22.57 -10.98 26.88
CA HIS A 16 -23.14 -11.18 25.54
C HIS A 16 -23.17 -9.85 24.78
N ILE A 17 -22.80 -9.87 23.49
CA ILE A 17 -22.62 -8.69 22.63
C ILE A 17 -23.32 -8.96 21.29
N VAL A 18 -23.97 -7.95 20.74
CA VAL A 18 -24.61 -7.99 19.42
C VAL A 18 -23.82 -7.16 18.42
N PHE A 19 -23.22 -7.82 17.43
CA PHE A 19 -22.46 -7.19 16.35
C PHE A 19 -23.32 -7.03 15.10
N ALA A 20 -23.26 -5.86 14.46
CA ALA A 20 -23.76 -5.66 13.10
C ALA A 20 -22.59 -5.59 12.12
N TYR A 21 -22.37 -6.64 11.33
CA TYR A 21 -21.22 -6.78 10.44
C TYR A 21 -21.63 -6.54 8.98
N TYR A 22 -21.24 -5.41 8.42
CA TYR A 22 -21.52 -5.02 7.04
C TYR A 22 -20.42 -5.48 6.10
N VAL A 23 -20.82 -6.06 4.98
CA VAL A 23 -19.90 -6.57 3.96
C VAL A 23 -20.19 -5.89 2.63
N THR A 24 -19.15 -5.31 2.02
CA THR A 24 -19.28 -4.68 0.70
C THR A 24 -19.84 -5.66 -0.34
N GLY A 25 -20.61 -5.12 -1.29
CA GLY A 25 -21.13 -5.83 -2.46
C GLY A 25 -20.06 -6.27 -3.46
N HIS A 26 -18.77 -6.21 -3.09
CA HIS A 26 -17.65 -6.49 -3.97
C HIS A 26 -17.18 -7.95 -3.92
N GLY A 27 -17.82 -8.82 -4.70
CA GLY A 27 -17.34 -10.20 -4.92
C GLY A 27 -17.30 -11.08 -3.66
N PHE A 28 -16.90 -12.34 -3.82
CA PHE A 28 -16.95 -13.33 -2.72
C PHE A 28 -15.79 -13.21 -1.72
N GLY A 29 -14.66 -12.60 -2.11
CA GLY A 29 -13.47 -12.52 -1.26
C GLY A 29 -13.70 -11.80 0.07
N HIS A 30 -14.53 -10.74 0.05
CA HIS A 30 -14.92 -10.01 1.25
C HIS A 30 -15.80 -10.88 2.18
N ALA A 31 -16.82 -11.53 1.63
CA ALA A 31 -17.65 -12.45 2.42
C ALA A 31 -16.80 -13.56 3.06
N THR A 32 -15.87 -14.18 2.33
CA THR A 32 -15.04 -15.27 2.88
C THR A 32 -14.07 -14.83 3.98
N ARG A 33 -13.55 -13.58 3.94
CA ARG A 33 -12.69 -13.08 5.03
C ARG A 33 -13.51 -12.67 6.25
N VAL A 34 -14.74 -12.20 6.05
CA VAL A 34 -15.66 -11.89 7.14
C VAL A 34 -16.09 -13.17 7.85
N VAL A 35 -16.34 -14.27 7.13
CA VAL A 35 -16.59 -15.60 7.72
C VAL A 35 -15.50 -15.99 8.73
N GLU A 36 -14.24 -15.69 8.43
CA GLU A 36 -13.12 -15.95 9.34
C GLU A 36 -13.25 -15.18 10.66
N VAL A 37 -13.59 -13.90 10.63
CA VAL A 37 -13.75 -13.10 11.86
C VAL A 37 -15.04 -13.48 12.60
N VAL A 38 -16.15 -13.61 11.88
CA VAL A 38 -17.49 -13.88 12.43
C VAL A 38 -17.54 -15.20 13.18
N ARG A 39 -16.84 -16.24 12.69
CA ARG A 39 -16.84 -17.53 13.40
C ARG A 39 -16.21 -17.44 14.78
N HIS A 40 -15.18 -16.60 14.96
CA HIS A 40 -14.53 -16.42 16.27
C HIS A 40 -15.41 -15.60 17.21
N LEU A 41 -16.11 -14.57 16.71
CA LEU A 41 -17.11 -13.84 17.49
C LEU A 41 -18.25 -14.75 17.98
N ILE A 42 -18.73 -15.64 17.11
CA ILE A 42 -19.77 -16.61 17.46
C ILE A 42 -19.24 -17.67 18.43
N ALA A 43 -18.01 -18.15 18.23
CA ALA A 43 -17.38 -19.10 19.15
C ALA A 43 -17.18 -18.51 20.55
N ALA A 44 -16.99 -17.18 20.66
CA ALA A 44 -16.95 -16.44 21.92
C ALA A 44 -18.35 -16.21 22.55
N GLY A 45 -19.43 -16.68 21.90
CA GLY A 45 -20.79 -16.64 22.44
C GLY A 45 -21.60 -15.39 22.07
N HIS A 46 -21.16 -14.61 21.09
CA HIS A 46 -21.83 -13.38 20.66
C HIS A 46 -22.85 -13.60 19.53
N ASP A 47 -23.77 -12.65 19.38
CA ASP A 47 -24.69 -12.60 18.24
C ASP A 47 -24.09 -11.76 17.12
N VAL A 48 -24.13 -12.26 15.89
CA VAL A 48 -23.59 -11.54 14.73
C VAL A 48 -24.63 -11.45 13.63
N HIS A 49 -25.05 -10.22 13.35
CA HIS A 49 -25.91 -9.88 12.22
C HIS A 49 -25.06 -9.46 11.02
N VAL A 50 -24.91 -10.34 10.04
CA VAL A 50 -24.16 -10.06 8.82
C VAL A 50 -25.09 -9.46 7.76
N VAL A 51 -24.77 -8.26 7.30
CA VAL A 51 -25.45 -7.58 6.19
C VAL A 51 -24.61 -7.75 4.93
N CYS A 52 -25.06 -8.57 3.98
CA CYS A 52 -24.28 -8.94 2.81
C CYS A 52 -25.14 -9.39 1.62
N GLY A 53 -24.68 -9.10 0.40
CA GLY A 53 -25.27 -9.60 -0.85
C GLY A 53 -24.85 -11.01 -1.26
N ALA A 54 -23.84 -11.62 -0.62
CA ALA A 54 -23.39 -12.96 -0.93
C ALA A 54 -24.43 -14.02 -0.55
N PRO A 55 -24.54 -15.16 -1.25
CA PRO A 55 -25.45 -16.26 -0.87
C PRO A 55 -25.21 -16.77 0.55
N ASP A 56 -26.28 -17.24 1.22
CA ASP A 56 -26.21 -17.69 2.62
C ASP A 56 -25.20 -18.80 2.84
N PHE A 57 -25.07 -19.72 1.88
CA PHE A 57 -24.16 -20.86 1.96
C PHE A 57 -22.69 -20.46 2.19
N VAL A 58 -22.28 -19.24 1.81
CA VAL A 58 -20.91 -18.76 2.06
C VAL A 58 -20.60 -18.69 3.55
N PHE A 59 -21.60 -18.37 4.38
CA PHE A 59 -21.48 -18.32 5.82
C PHE A 59 -21.92 -19.64 6.47
N THR A 60 -23.06 -20.19 6.05
CA THR A 60 -23.66 -21.36 6.72
C THR A 60 -22.92 -22.67 6.47
N SER A 61 -22.05 -22.76 5.44
CA SER A 61 -21.17 -23.92 5.26
C SER A 61 -20.11 -24.02 6.35
N GLU A 62 -19.66 -22.88 6.88
CA GLU A 62 -18.58 -22.77 7.86
C GLU A 62 -19.09 -22.52 9.28
N ILE A 63 -20.28 -21.92 9.41
CA ILE A 63 -20.84 -21.44 10.67
C ILE A 63 -22.26 -21.99 10.81
N ASN A 64 -22.39 -23.05 11.61
CA ASN A 64 -23.69 -23.60 12.01
C ASN A 64 -24.00 -23.21 13.45
N SER A 65 -24.59 -22.03 13.65
CA SER A 65 -24.91 -21.50 14.97
C SER A 65 -26.22 -20.72 14.95
N PRO A 66 -27.06 -20.82 16.00
CA PRO A 66 -28.26 -20.00 16.13
C PRO A 66 -27.97 -18.50 16.32
N ASN A 67 -26.72 -18.14 16.65
CA ASN A 67 -26.30 -16.75 16.88
C ASN A 67 -25.84 -16.04 15.59
N LEU A 68 -25.88 -16.73 14.44
CA LEU A 68 -25.62 -16.13 13.13
C LEU A 68 -26.93 -15.67 12.49
N TYR A 69 -27.03 -14.38 12.21
CA TYR A 69 -28.18 -13.80 11.51
C TYR A 69 -27.72 -13.20 10.18
N LEU A 70 -28.35 -13.62 9.08
CA LEU A 70 -28.00 -13.13 7.73
C LEU A 70 -29.10 -12.19 7.22
N ARG A 71 -28.74 -10.94 6.93
CA ARG A 71 -29.60 -9.96 6.25
C ARG A 71 -29.10 -9.74 4.83
N LYS A 72 -29.93 -10.09 3.85
CA LYS A 72 -29.64 -9.89 2.42
C LYS A 72 -29.88 -8.45 2.03
N ASP A 73 -28.81 -7.67 2.02
CA ASP A 73 -28.83 -6.28 1.59
C ASP A 73 -27.49 -5.88 0.97
N VAL A 74 -27.50 -4.87 0.11
CA VAL A 74 -26.34 -4.39 -0.64
C VAL A 74 -26.33 -2.87 -0.59
N LEU A 75 -25.48 -2.32 0.27
CA LEU A 75 -25.42 -0.88 0.55
C LEU A 75 -24.31 -0.14 -0.21
N ASP A 76 -23.48 -0.88 -0.95
CA ASP A 76 -22.52 -0.39 -1.93
C ASP A 76 -22.34 -1.41 -3.07
N CYS A 77 -21.57 -1.08 -4.11
CA CYS A 77 -21.34 -2.00 -5.23
C CYS A 77 -19.89 -2.42 -5.44
N GLY A 78 -18.94 -1.74 -4.79
CA GLY A 78 -17.51 -1.85 -5.06
C GLY A 78 -17.12 -1.64 -6.52
N ALA A 79 -16.08 -2.34 -6.99
CA ALA A 79 -15.64 -2.27 -8.39
C ALA A 79 -16.42 -3.25 -9.29
N VAL A 80 -17.13 -2.70 -10.28
CA VAL A 80 -17.84 -3.45 -11.33
C VAL A 80 -16.82 -3.99 -12.32
N GLN A 81 -16.88 -5.29 -12.59
CA GLN A 81 -15.98 -5.96 -13.53
C GLN A 81 -16.65 -6.07 -14.91
N ALA A 82 -15.96 -5.58 -15.95
CA ALA A 82 -16.38 -5.75 -17.35
C ALA A 82 -16.12 -7.18 -17.83
N ASP A 83 -14.98 -7.75 -17.41
CA ASP A 83 -14.62 -9.14 -17.64
C ASP A 83 -13.77 -9.67 -16.46
N ALA A 84 -13.30 -10.92 -16.53
CA ALA A 84 -12.54 -11.56 -15.46
C ALA A 84 -11.27 -10.80 -15.02
N LEU A 85 -10.72 -9.96 -15.90
CA LEU A 85 -9.45 -9.24 -15.79
C LEU A 85 -9.57 -7.72 -16.01
N THR A 86 -10.76 -7.17 -16.25
CA THR A 86 -10.93 -5.73 -16.54
C THR A 86 -12.01 -5.13 -15.65
N VAL A 87 -11.68 -4.04 -14.96
CA VAL A 87 -12.64 -3.24 -14.18
C VAL A 87 -13.28 -2.15 -15.04
N ASP A 88 -14.60 -2.02 -14.96
CA ASP A 88 -15.34 -0.91 -15.53
C ASP A 88 -15.40 0.25 -14.53
N ARG A 89 -14.47 1.21 -14.70
CA ARG A 89 -14.35 2.37 -13.81
C ARG A 89 -15.58 3.26 -13.82
N LEU A 90 -16.16 3.52 -15.01
CA LEU A 90 -17.34 4.38 -15.16
C LEU A 90 -18.58 3.67 -14.63
N GLY A 91 -18.79 2.41 -15.04
CA GLY A 91 -19.89 1.59 -14.55
C GLY A 91 -19.83 1.40 -13.02
N SER A 92 -18.64 1.36 -12.42
CA SER A 92 -18.47 1.35 -10.96
C SER A 92 -19.01 2.62 -10.30
N LEU A 93 -18.64 3.80 -10.80
CA LEU A 93 -19.07 5.08 -10.24
C LEU A 93 -20.57 5.32 -10.44
N GLU A 94 -21.11 4.96 -11.61
CA GLU A 94 -22.54 5.05 -11.93
C GLU A 94 -23.36 4.11 -11.05
N LYS A 95 -22.91 2.86 -10.89
CA LYS A 95 -23.59 1.90 -10.03
C LYS A 95 -23.54 2.32 -8.57
N TYR A 96 -22.39 2.82 -8.10
CA TYR A 96 -22.29 3.33 -6.72
C TYR A 96 -23.23 4.51 -6.51
N HIS A 97 -23.32 5.43 -7.49
CA HIS A 97 -24.25 6.55 -7.43
C HIS A 97 -25.70 6.07 -7.26
N GLN A 98 -26.14 5.09 -8.05
CA GLN A 98 -27.50 4.55 -7.95
C GLN A 98 -27.75 3.75 -6.67
N THR A 99 -26.77 3.00 -6.19
CA THR A 99 -26.91 2.11 -5.03
C THR A 99 -26.80 2.86 -3.69
N ALA A 100 -25.87 3.82 -3.57
CA ALA A 100 -25.50 4.41 -2.28
C ALA A 100 -25.75 5.93 -2.19
N VAL A 101 -25.78 6.65 -3.31
CA VAL A 101 -25.95 8.12 -3.30
C VAL A 101 -27.41 8.53 -3.46
N VAL A 102 -28.09 8.02 -4.49
CA VAL A 102 -29.50 8.36 -4.77
C VAL A 102 -30.44 7.98 -3.60
N PRO A 103 -30.42 6.74 -3.08
CA PRO A 103 -31.30 6.34 -1.97
C PRO A 103 -30.74 6.65 -0.59
N ARG A 104 -29.65 7.43 -0.47
CA ARG A 104 -28.86 7.57 0.75
C ARG A 104 -29.67 7.92 2.00
N SER A 105 -30.54 8.92 1.91
CA SER A 105 -31.36 9.35 3.06
C SER A 105 -32.28 8.23 3.56
N SER A 106 -32.80 7.41 2.63
CA SER A 106 -33.62 6.24 2.99
C SER A 106 -32.77 5.14 3.62
N ILE A 107 -31.57 4.88 3.09
CA ILE A 107 -30.62 3.90 3.65
C ILE A 107 -30.26 4.27 5.08
N LEU A 108 -29.84 5.52 5.33
CA LEU A 108 -29.46 5.96 6.68
C LEU A 108 -30.64 5.82 7.65
N ALA A 109 -31.83 6.25 7.27
CA ALA A 109 -33.02 6.12 8.12
C ALA A 109 -33.38 4.65 8.42
N SER A 110 -33.29 3.76 7.43
CA SER A 110 -33.57 2.33 7.63
C SER A 110 -32.52 1.65 8.49
N GLU A 111 -31.23 1.95 8.26
CA GLU A 111 -30.13 1.34 8.99
C GLU A 111 -30.10 1.81 10.44
N VAL A 112 -30.28 3.11 10.71
CA VAL A 112 -30.39 3.61 12.10
C VAL A 112 -31.53 2.92 12.84
N LYS A 113 -32.70 2.78 12.21
CA LYS A 113 -33.84 2.08 12.82
C LYS A 113 -33.53 0.61 13.07
N TRP A 114 -32.89 -0.06 12.10
CA TRP A 114 -32.56 -1.48 12.20
C TRP A 114 -31.51 -1.75 13.28
N LEU A 115 -30.40 -1.00 13.29
CA LEU A 115 -29.33 -1.10 14.30
C LEU A 115 -29.88 -0.96 15.73
N ASN A 116 -30.77 0.01 15.95
CA ASN A 116 -31.45 0.17 17.24
C ASN A 116 -32.40 -1.00 17.57
N SER A 117 -33.08 -1.56 16.56
CA SER A 117 -34.03 -2.66 16.75
C SER A 117 -33.36 -3.97 17.19
N ILE A 118 -32.15 -4.24 16.69
CA ILE A 118 -31.33 -5.39 17.11
C ILE A 118 -30.50 -5.09 18.37
N LYS A 119 -30.53 -3.85 18.86
CA LYS A 119 -29.71 -3.37 19.99
C LYS A 119 -28.21 -3.64 19.76
N ALA A 120 -27.71 -3.29 18.57
CA ALA A 120 -26.31 -3.50 18.23
C ALA A 120 -25.39 -2.75 19.20
N ASP A 121 -24.40 -3.45 19.76
CA ASP A 121 -23.38 -2.90 20.65
C ASP A 121 -22.20 -2.30 19.86
N LEU A 122 -21.89 -2.89 18.69
CA LEU A 122 -20.82 -2.45 17.80
C LEU A 122 -21.17 -2.72 16.34
N VAL A 123 -20.92 -1.73 15.48
CA VAL A 123 -20.97 -1.88 14.02
C VAL A 123 -19.58 -2.22 13.51
N VAL A 124 -19.48 -3.25 12.67
CA VAL A 124 -18.22 -3.63 12.02
C VAL A 124 -18.41 -3.51 10.52
N SER A 125 -17.46 -2.88 9.84
CA SER A 125 -17.53 -2.65 8.39
C SER A 125 -16.36 -3.28 7.65
N ASP A 126 -16.64 -4.30 6.84
CA ASP A 126 -15.77 -4.70 5.74
C ASP A 126 -16.04 -3.75 4.56
N VAL A 127 -15.47 -2.54 4.68
CA VAL A 127 -15.39 -1.47 3.68
C VAL A 127 -16.75 -1.03 3.11
N VAL A 128 -17.81 -1.04 3.92
CA VAL A 128 -19.12 -0.42 3.60
C VAL A 128 -19.17 0.99 4.21
N PRO A 129 -19.07 2.08 3.43
CA PRO A 129 -18.95 3.44 3.97
C PRO A 129 -20.18 3.83 4.79
N VAL A 130 -21.37 3.72 4.19
CA VAL A 130 -22.63 4.19 4.78
C VAL A 130 -22.97 3.54 6.12
N ALA A 131 -22.40 2.34 6.41
CA ALA A 131 -22.55 1.67 7.70
C ALA A 131 -21.89 2.46 8.85
N CYS A 132 -20.74 3.09 8.61
CA CYS A 132 -20.05 3.91 9.62
C CYS A 132 -20.88 5.16 9.95
N ARG A 133 -21.48 5.78 8.93
CA ARG A 133 -22.37 6.93 9.14
C ARG A 133 -23.67 6.53 9.84
N ALA A 134 -24.30 5.42 9.43
CA ALA A 134 -25.49 4.91 10.10
C ALA A 134 -25.25 4.55 11.57
N ALA A 135 -24.08 4.00 11.89
CA ALA A 135 -23.67 3.73 13.27
C ALA A 135 -23.60 5.04 14.09
N ALA A 136 -22.93 6.06 13.57
CA ALA A 136 -22.82 7.36 14.22
C ALA A 136 -24.19 8.03 14.41
N ASP A 137 -25.05 8.02 13.39
CA ASP A 137 -26.41 8.56 13.47
C ASP A 137 -27.28 7.77 14.49
N ALA A 138 -26.97 6.50 14.73
CA ALA A 138 -27.60 5.66 15.76
C ALA A 138 -26.96 5.80 17.16
N GLY A 139 -25.85 6.53 17.30
CA GLY A 139 -25.10 6.63 18.56
C GLY A 139 -24.32 5.36 18.92
N ILE A 140 -24.01 4.51 17.93
CA ILE A 140 -23.28 3.25 18.09
C ILE A 140 -21.87 3.41 17.51
N ARG A 141 -20.87 2.85 18.19
CA ARG A 141 -19.47 2.88 17.72
C ARG A 141 -19.30 1.96 16.51
N SER A 142 -18.40 2.33 15.61
CA SER A 142 -18.07 1.50 14.45
C SER A 142 -16.58 1.27 14.26
N VAL A 143 -16.20 0.08 13.80
CA VAL A 143 -14.82 -0.29 13.46
C VAL A 143 -14.76 -0.83 12.04
N CYS A 144 -13.79 -0.38 11.24
CA CYS A 144 -13.54 -0.94 9.91
C CYS A 144 -12.51 -2.07 9.98
N VAL A 145 -12.70 -3.12 9.18
CA VAL A 145 -11.76 -4.24 9.02
C VAL A 145 -11.49 -4.46 7.53
N THR A 146 -10.35 -3.96 7.04
CA THR A 146 -10.03 -4.03 5.59
C THR A 146 -8.56 -3.76 5.31
N ASN A 147 -8.11 -4.07 4.09
CA ASN A 147 -6.82 -3.67 3.54
C ASN A 147 -6.93 -2.48 2.56
N PHE A 148 -8.12 -2.11 2.08
CA PHE A 148 -8.30 -0.93 1.22
C PHE A 148 -9.60 -0.19 1.55
N SER A 149 -9.72 1.04 1.05
CA SER A 149 -10.94 1.85 1.19
C SER A 149 -11.47 2.30 -0.18
N TRP A 150 -12.80 2.41 -0.31
CA TRP A 150 -13.42 2.78 -1.58
C TRP A 150 -13.09 4.20 -2.05
N ASP A 151 -12.80 5.14 -1.14
CA ASP A 151 -12.33 6.49 -1.51
C ASP A 151 -10.99 6.42 -2.25
N PHE A 152 -10.08 5.52 -1.84
CA PHE A 152 -8.82 5.29 -2.52
C PHE A 152 -9.00 4.59 -3.89
N ILE A 153 -9.87 3.57 -3.95
CA ILE A 153 -10.11 2.87 -5.22
C ILE A 153 -10.79 3.81 -6.23
N TYR A 154 -11.83 4.52 -5.81
CA TYR A 154 -12.59 5.40 -6.69
C TYR A 154 -11.87 6.70 -7.02
N SER A 155 -10.86 7.14 -6.26
CA SER A 155 -10.12 8.36 -6.61
C SER A 155 -9.46 8.26 -7.99
N GLU A 156 -8.94 7.09 -8.38
CA GLU A 156 -8.39 6.89 -9.73
C GLU A 156 -9.49 6.88 -10.79
N TYR A 157 -10.66 6.33 -10.46
CA TYR A 157 -11.78 6.23 -11.41
C TYR A 157 -12.32 7.61 -11.74
N VAL A 158 -12.42 8.49 -10.73
CA VAL A 158 -12.83 9.88 -10.90
C VAL A 158 -11.84 10.69 -11.74
N MET A 159 -10.53 10.42 -11.64
CA MET A 159 -9.53 11.06 -12.52
C MET A 159 -9.77 10.73 -13.99
N ALA A 160 -10.24 9.52 -14.29
CA ALA A 160 -10.59 9.10 -15.64
C ALA A 160 -11.99 9.57 -16.10
N ALA A 161 -12.95 9.65 -15.18
CA ALA A 161 -14.36 9.94 -15.46
C ALA A 161 -14.73 11.43 -15.52
N GLY A 162 -13.87 12.31 -14.98
CA GLY A 162 -14.14 13.74 -14.86
C GLY A 162 -14.83 14.13 -13.55
N ASN A 163 -15.08 15.44 -13.40
CA ASN A 163 -15.35 16.05 -12.09
C ASN A 163 -16.69 15.69 -11.45
N HIS A 164 -17.66 15.16 -12.21
CA HIS A 164 -19.03 14.91 -11.75
C HIS A 164 -19.13 13.86 -10.63
N HIS A 165 -18.16 12.95 -10.51
CA HIS A 165 -18.16 11.89 -9.51
C HIS A 165 -17.28 12.20 -8.28
N ARG A 166 -16.67 13.40 -8.19
CA ARG A 166 -15.78 13.76 -7.07
C ARG A 166 -16.48 13.72 -5.70
N SER A 167 -17.75 14.11 -5.65
CA SER A 167 -18.54 14.09 -4.42
C SER A 167 -18.70 12.69 -3.84
N ILE A 168 -18.65 11.65 -4.66
CA ILE A 168 -18.72 10.25 -4.21
C ILE A 168 -17.52 9.93 -3.30
N VAL A 169 -16.30 10.26 -3.74
CA VAL A 169 -15.07 9.99 -2.98
C VAL A 169 -15.07 10.73 -1.64
N TRP A 170 -15.54 11.98 -1.63
CA TRP A 170 -15.66 12.76 -0.38
C TRP A 170 -16.67 12.19 0.58
N GLN A 171 -17.84 11.81 0.08
CA GLN A 171 -18.87 11.22 0.91
C GLN A 171 -18.40 9.89 1.53
N ILE A 172 -17.69 9.06 0.76
CA ILE A 172 -17.09 7.83 1.26
C ILE A 172 -16.06 8.11 2.36
N ALA A 173 -15.16 9.07 2.14
CA ALA A 173 -14.14 9.42 3.12
C ALA A 173 -14.76 10.02 4.40
N GLU A 174 -15.78 10.87 4.27
CA GLU A 174 -16.54 11.41 5.40
C GLU A 174 -17.19 10.27 6.20
N ASP A 175 -17.84 9.33 5.52
CA ASP A 175 -18.47 8.18 6.15
C ASP A 175 -17.47 7.34 6.94
N TYR A 176 -16.31 7.00 6.36
CA TYR A 176 -15.26 6.27 7.07
C TYR A 176 -14.68 7.04 8.26
N SER A 177 -14.68 8.38 8.24
CA SER A 177 -14.15 9.18 9.34
C SER A 177 -14.96 9.07 10.64
N HIS A 178 -16.17 8.49 10.58
CA HIS A 178 -16.99 8.15 11.75
C HIS A 178 -16.60 6.82 12.40
N SER A 179 -15.73 6.03 11.76
CA SER A 179 -15.14 4.83 12.37
C SER A 179 -14.20 5.22 13.51
N GLU A 180 -14.28 4.51 14.63
CA GLU A 180 -13.44 4.69 15.81
C GLU A 180 -11.96 4.43 15.46
N PHE A 181 -11.69 3.33 14.78
CA PHE A 181 -10.40 3.02 14.18
C PHE A 181 -10.55 1.99 13.06
N LEU A 182 -9.44 1.72 12.38
CA LEU A 182 -9.29 0.68 11.35
C LEU A 182 -8.45 -0.48 11.89
N LEU A 183 -8.98 -1.70 11.81
CA LEU A 183 -8.19 -2.93 11.85
C LEU A 183 -7.66 -3.20 10.44
N ARG A 184 -6.39 -2.87 10.22
CA ARG A 184 -5.78 -2.87 8.88
C ARG A 184 -5.15 -4.22 8.58
N LEU A 185 -5.70 -4.86 7.55
CA LEU A 185 -5.25 -6.16 7.08
C LEU A 185 -3.95 -6.03 6.24
N PRO A 186 -3.07 -7.06 6.20
CA PRO A 186 -1.85 -7.04 5.37
C PRO A 186 -2.11 -6.81 3.88
N GLY A 187 -1.12 -6.27 3.16
CA GLY A 187 -1.27 -5.93 1.74
C GLY A 187 -2.16 -4.70 1.51
N TYR A 188 -2.09 -3.75 2.44
CA TYR A 188 -2.97 -2.59 2.47
C TYR A 188 -2.61 -1.48 1.49
N CYS A 189 -3.64 -0.77 1.03
CA CYS A 189 -3.56 0.51 0.35
C CYS A 189 -3.43 1.67 1.36
N PRO A 190 -3.01 2.87 0.92
CA PRO A 190 -3.23 4.10 1.65
C PRO A 190 -4.73 4.30 1.93
N MET A 191 -5.08 4.55 3.19
CA MET A 191 -6.46 4.80 3.61
C MET A 191 -6.51 6.03 4.54
N PRO A 192 -6.35 7.25 4.00
CA PRO A 192 -6.21 8.47 4.79
C PRO A 192 -7.50 8.88 5.52
N ALA A 193 -8.65 8.31 5.16
CA ALA A 193 -9.92 8.55 5.84
C ALA A 193 -9.96 8.03 7.29
N PHE A 194 -9.07 7.09 7.64
CA PHE A 194 -8.97 6.54 9.00
C PHE A 194 -7.87 7.24 9.79
N ARG A 195 -8.22 7.72 10.98
CA ARG A 195 -7.31 8.44 11.88
C ARG A 195 -6.41 7.51 12.68
N ASP A 196 -7.03 6.46 13.21
CA ASP A 196 -6.42 5.47 14.07
C ASP A 196 -6.44 4.10 13.41
N ILE A 197 -5.29 3.42 13.47
CA ILE A 197 -5.03 2.20 12.72
C ILE A 197 -4.32 1.21 13.64
N ILE A 198 -4.86 0.01 13.71
CA ILE A 198 -4.24 -1.15 14.35
C ILE A 198 -3.96 -2.17 13.25
N ASP A 199 -2.69 -2.46 13.02
CA ASP A 199 -2.30 -3.52 12.09
C ASP A 199 -2.60 -4.88 12.73
N VAL A 200 -3.32 -5.73 12.00
CA VAL A 200 -3.66 -7.09 12.47
C VAL A 200 -2.94 -8.16 11.63
N PRO A 201 -2.77 -9.39 12.16
CA PRO A 201 -2.22 -10.49 11.39
C PRO A 201 -3.09 -10.85 10.16
N LEU A 202 -2.58 -11.74 9.31
CA LEU A 202 -3.30 -12.17 8.11
C LEU A 202 -4.61 -12.86 8.48
N VAL A 203 -5.74 -12.33 7.99
CA VAL A 203 -7.04 -12.98 8.09
C VAL A 203 -7.13 -13.99 6.95
N VAL A 204 -7.09 -15.26 7.31
CA VAL A 204 -7.07 -16.37 6.34
C VAL A 204 -7.81 -17.56 6.92
N ARG A 205 -8.59 -18.22 6.06
CA ARG A 205 -9.28 -19.47 6.39
C ARG A 205 -8.25 -20.57 6.65
N LYS A 206 -8.56 -21.54 7.51
CA LYS A 206 -7.69 -22.70 7.75
C LYS A 206 -8.20 -23.90 6.94
N PRO A 207 -7.32 -24.75 6.39
CA PRO A 207 -7.75 -26.02 5.79
C PRO A 207 -8.38 -26.90 6.88
N HIS A 208 -9.46 -27.58 6.53
CA HIS A 208 -10.08 -28.63 7.34
C HIS A 208 -9.39 -29.97 7.15
N LYS A 209 -8.80 -30.21 5.98
CA LYS A 209 -8.14 -31.47 5.62
C LYS A 209 -6.68 -31.27 5.27
N SER A 210 -5.88 -32.30 5.51
CA SER A 210 -4.49 -32.33 5.07
C SER A 210 -4.39 -32.52 3.55
N ARG A 211 -3.25 -32.11 2.97
CA ARG A 211 -2.92 -32.35 1.56
C ARG A 211 -3.12 -33.80 1.12
N SER A 212 -2.74 -34.76 1.96
CA SER A 212 -2.81 -36.19 1.62
C SER A 212 -4.26 -36.68 1.55
N GLU A 213 -5.11 -36.24 2.48
CA GLU A 213 -6.54 -36.58 2.50
C GLU A 213 -7.25 -36.04 1.25
N VAL A 214 -7.06 -34.76 0.94
CA VAL A 214 -7.66 -34.12 -0.24
C VAL A 214 -7.21 -34.81 -1.52
N ARG A 215 -5.91 -35.11 -1.66
CA ARG A 215 -5.40 -35.81 -2.84
C ARG A 215 -5.96 -37.21 -2.99
N LYS A 216 -6.08 -37.96 -1.89
CA LYS A 216 -6.69 -39.30 -1.88
C LYS A 216 -8.15 -39.26 -2.30
N GLU A 217 -8.94 -38.31 -1.80
CA GLU A 217 -10.35 -38.12 -2.17
C GLU A 217 -10.52 -37.79 -3.65
N LEU A 218 -9.59 -37.01 -4.21
CA LEU A 218 -9.58 -36.65 -5.64
C LEU A 218 -8.91 -37.71 -6.54
N GLY A 219 -8.40 -38.81 -5.98
CA GLY A 219 -7.69 -39.85 -6.74
C GLY A 219 -6.34 -39.39 -7.32
N ILE A 220 -5.70 -38.38 -6.72
CA ILE A 220 -4.44 -37.78 -7.17
C ILE A 220 -3.27 -38.47 -6.46
N GLY A 221 -2.31 -39.00 -7.23
CA GLY A 221 -1.08 -39.58 -6.68
C GLY A 221 -0.12 -38.53 -6.11
N ASP A 222 0.70 -38.90 -5.13
CA ASP A 222 1.58 -37.97 -4.41
C ASP A 222 2.61 -37.25 -5.30
N ASN A 223 3.10 -37.95 -6.34
CA ASN A 223 4.10 -37.44 -7.28
C ASN A 223 3.50 -36.56 -8.39
N VAL A 224 2.17 -36.44 -8.46
CA VAL A 224 1.50 -35.64 -9.49
C VAL A 224 1.54 -34.16 -9.10
N LYS A 225 1.95 -33.31 -10.04
CA LYS A 225 1.93 -31.86 -9.86
C LYS A 225 0.53 -31.32 -10.10
N VAL A 226 0.03 -30.54 -9.15
CA VAL A 226 -1.34 -30.03 -9.15
C VAL A 226 -1.32 -28.51 -9.28
N LEU A 227 -1.93 -28.00 -10.35
CA LEU A 227 -2.30 -26.60 -10.50
C LEU A 227 -3.74 -26.41 -9.99
N ILE A 228 -4.02 -25.34 -9.26
CA ILE A 228 -5.41 -24.90 -9.04
C ILE A 228 -5.67 -23.59 -9.78
N ILE A 229 -6.73 -23.56 -10.58
CA ILE A 229 -7.22 -22.34 -11.23
C ILE A 229 -8.33 -21.73 -10.36
N ASN A 230 -8.09 -20.51 -9.89
CA ASN A 230 -9.05 -19.77 -9.07
C ASN A 230 -9.18 -18.31 -9.52
N PHE A 231 -10.30 -17.98 -10.17
CA PHE A 231 -10.67 -16.63 -10.59
C PHE A 231 -11.83 -16.04 -9.76
N GLY A 232 -12.03 -16.51 -8.53
CA GLY A 232 -12.95 -15.88 -7.57
C GLY A 232 -14.42 -15.93 -7.97
N GLY A 233 -14.87 -17.03 -8.60
CA GLY A 233 -16.27 -17.27 -8.94
C GLY A 233 -16.78 -16.62 -10.22
N GLN A 234 -15.95 -15.88 -10.96
CA GLN A 234 -16.31 -15.39 -12.28
C GLN A 234 -16.00 -16.43 -13.37
N PRO A 235 -16.94 -16.70 -14.30
CA PRO A 235 -16.67 -17.58 -15.43
C PRO A 235 -15.56 -16.97 -16.29
N ALA A 236 -14.43 -17.66 -16.39
CA ALA A 236 -13.32 -17.21 -17.22
C ALA A 236 -13.64 -17.32 -18.73
N GLY A 237 -14.57 -18.20 -19.12
CA GLY A 237 -15.04 -18.36 -20.51
C GLY A 237 -14.01 -19.00 -21.45
N TRP A 238 -12.89 -19.51 -20.94
CA TRP A 238 -11.80 -20.05 -21.76
C TRP A 238 -12.00 -21.52 -22.12
N LYS A 239 -11.66 -21.88 -23.37
CA LYS A 239 -11.55 -23.28 -23.80
C LYS A 239 -10.16 -23.79 -23.47
N LEU A 240 -10.03 -24.41 -22.29
CA LEU A 240 -8.78 -25.02 -21.84
C LEU A 240 -8.39 -26.19 -22.75
N LYS A 241 -7.09 -26.31 -23.05
CA LYS A 241 -6.57 -27.41 -23.86
C LYS A 241 -5.55 -28.23 -23.06
N GLN A 242 -5.46 -29.52 -23.39
CA GLN A 242 -4.61 -30.46 -22.67
C GLN A 242 -3.13 -30.01 -22.67
N GLU A 243 -2.66 -29.47 -23.80
CA GLU A 243 -1.29 -29.02 -24.02
C GLU A 243 -0.88 -27.75 -23.26
N TRP A 244 -1.82 -27.09 -22.57
CA TRP A 244 -1.51 -25.89 -21.77
C TRP A 244 -0.82 -26.23 -20.44
N LEU A 245 -0.92 -27.48 -19.99
CA LEU A 245 -0.21 -27.97 -18.81
C LEU A 245 1.05 -28.72 -19.20
N PRO A 246 2.13 -28.65 -18.40
CA PRO A 246 3.28 -29.53 -18.59
C PRO A 246 2.88 -31.00 -18.46
N VAL A 247 3.64 -31.89 -19.10
CA VAL A 247 3.37 -33.33 -19.09
C VAL A 247 3.33 -33.86 -17.66
N GLY A 248 2.28 -34.63 -17.33
CA GLY A 248 2.09 -35.24 -16.00
C GLY A 248 1.44 -34.34 -14.95
N TRP A 249 1.07 -33.10 -15.30
CA TRP A 249 0.33 -32.21 -14.41
C TRP A 249 -1.18 -32.46 -14.46
N LEU A 250 -1.85 -32.20 -13.34
CA LEU A 250 -3.30 -32.07 -13.25
C LEU A 250 -3.67 -30.63 -12.87
N CYS A 251 -4.82 -30.17 -13.36
CA CYS A 251 -5.35 -28.87 -13.00
C CYS A 251 -6.74 -29.00 -12.37
N LEU A 252 -6.94 -28.40 -11.22
CA LEU A 252 -8.21 -28.31 -10.52
C LEU A 252 -8.87 -26.97 -10.88
N VAL A 253 -10.08 -27.01 -11.42
CA VAL A 253 -10.78 -25.81 -11.93
C VAL A 253 -11.90 -25.42 -10.97
N CYS A 254 -11.75 -24.27 -10.30
CA CYS A 254 -12.77 -23.71 -9.41
C CYS A 254 -13.84 -22.94 -10.20
N GLY A 255 -15.10 -23.06 -9.79
CA GLY A 255 -16.17 -22.19 -10.29
C GLY A 255 -16.57 -22.39 -11.76
N ALA A 256 -16.21 -23.52 -12.38
CA ALA A 256 -16.60 -23.83 -13.74
C ALA A 256 -18.12 -24.03 -13.89
N SER A 257 -18.67 -23.66 -15.06
CA SER A 257 -20.09 -23.87 -15.35
C SER A 257 -20.42 -25.37 -15.48
N ASN A 258 -21.69 -25.74 -15.33
CA ASN A 258 -22.14 -27.14 -15.46
C ASN A 258 -22.09 -27.68 -16.89
N THR A 259 -21.94 -26.80 -17.87
CA THR A 259 -21.96 -27.12 -19.30
C THR A 259 -20.57 -27.11 -19.94
N GLN A 260 -19.52 -26.90 -19.16
CA GLN A 260 -18.15 -26.81 -19.67
C GLN A 260 -17.47 -28.17 -19.60
N ASP A 261 -17.15 -28.71 -20.77
CA ASP A 261 -16.30 -29.91 -20.90
C ASP A 261 -14.83 -29.53 -20.73
N PHE A 262 -14.09 -30.41 -20.06
CA PHE A 262 -12.67 -30.23 -19.78
C PHE A 262 -11.83 -31.39 -20.34
N PRO A 263 -10.58 -31.13 -20.78
CA PRO A 263 -9.65 -32.18 -21.14
C PRO A 263 -9.35 -33.12 -19.95
N PRO A 264 -8.85 -34.36 -20.17
CA PRO A 264 -8.65 -35.34 -19.11
C PRO A 264 -7.73 -34.89 -17.95
N ASN A 265 -6.81 -33.97 -18.20
CA ASN A 265 -5.90 -33.41 -17.19
C ASN A 265 -6.47 -32.18 -16.45
N PHE A 266 -7.74 -31.84 -16.66
CA PHE A 266 -8.45 -30.77 -15.96
C PHE A 266 -9.65 -31.35 -15.22
N ILE A 267 -9.62 -31.28 -13.90
CA ILE A 267 -10.66 -31.77 -13.01
C ILE A 267 -11.51 -30.59 -12.57
N LYS A 268 -12.80 -30.63 -12.91
CA LYS A 268 -13.77 -29.68 -12.41
C LYS A 268 -14.08 -29.96 -10.94
N LEU A 269 -13.96 -28.94 -10.10
CA LEU A 269 -14.36 -29.06 -8.70
C LEU A 269 -15.87 -28.79 -8.50
N PRO A 270 -16.51 -29.41 -7.49
CA PRO A 270 -17.85 -29.04 -7.05
C PRO A 270 -17.95 -27.56 -6.69
N LYS A 271 -19.14 -26.97 -6.82
CA LYS A 271 -19.36 -25.54 -6.53
C LYS A 271 -19.24 -25.21 -5.03
N ASP A 272 -19.55 -26.17 -4.20
CA ASP A 272 -19.55 -26.16 -2.74
C ASP A 272 -18.23 -26.72 -2.15
N VAL A 273 -17.22 -26.96 -2.99
CA VAL A 273 -15.92 -27.40 -2.50
C VAL A 273 -15.32 -26.38 -1.54
N TYR A 274 -14.78 -26.86 -0.42
CA TYR A 274 -14.02 -26.00 0.46
C TYR A 274 -12.68 -25.65 -0.18
N THR A 275 -12.61 -24.47 -0.81
CA THR A 275 -11.45 -24.01 -1.59
C THR A 275 -10.12 -24.02 -0.81
N PRO A 276 -10.07 -23.64 0.49
CA PRO A 276 -8.84 -23.71 1.29
C PRO A 276 -8.16 -25.09 1.29
N ASP A 277 -8.94 -26.18 1.42
CA ASP A 277 -8.42 -27.55 1.39
C ASP A 277 -7.72 -27.84 0.07
N VAL A 278 -8.37 -27.49 -1.04
CA VAL A 278 -7.86 -27.77 -2.38
C VAL A 278 -6.65 -26.90 -2.74
N ILE A 279 -6.64 -25.64 -2.30
CA ILE A 279 -5.48 -24.75 -2.46
C ILE A 279 -4.28 -25.33 -1.71
N SER A 280 -4.46 -25.72 -0.44
CA SER A 280 -3.36 -26.31 0.36
C SER A 280 -2.87 -27.67 -0.19
N ALA A 281 -3.74 -28.37 -0.94
CA ALA A 281 -3.40 -29.64 -1.60
C ALA A 281 -2.72 -29.49 -2.98
N SER A 282 -2.57 -28.26 -3.46
CA SER A 282 -2.00 -27.94 -4.78
C SER A 282 -0.49 -27.64 -4.70
N ASP A 283 0.23 -27.71 -5.82
CA ASP A 283 1.64 -27.32 -5.92
C ASP A 283 1.80 -25.86 -6.38
N CYS A 284 0.81 -25.32 -7.08
CA CYS A 284 0.79 -23.95 -7.59
C CYS A 284 -0.65 -23.48 -7.77
N MET A 285 -0.90 -22.17 -7.63
CA MET A 285 -2.16 -21.54 -8.00
C MET A 285 -2.00 -20.65 -9.24
N LEU A 286 -2.99 -20.65 -10.12
CA LEU A 286 -3.14 -19.72 -11.24
C LEU A 286 -4.44 -18.93 -11.08
N GLY A 287 -4.37 -17.60 -11.14
CA GLY A 287 -5.55 -16.78 -10.89
C GLY A 287 -5.32 -15.28 -11.02
N LYS A 288 -6.25 -14.51 -10.44
CA LYS A 288 -6.11 -13.06 -10.24
C LYS A 288 -5.79 -12.75 -8.80
N ILE A 289 -4.96 -11.73 -8.58
CA ILE A 289 -4.63 -11.24 -7.25
C ILE A 289 -5.88 -10.60 -6.64
N GLY A 290 -6.41 -11.16 -5.55
CA GLY A 290 -7.33 -10.48 -4.64
C GLY A 290 -6.98 -10.88 -3.20
N TYR A 291 -7.51 -10.17 -2.20
CA TYR A 291 -7.13 -10.41 -0.81
C TYR A 291 -7.30 -11.88 -0.41
N GLY A 292 -8.44 -12.50 -0.69
CA GLY A 292 -8.72 -13.90 -0.32
C GLY A 292 -7.69 -14.88 -0.90
N THR A 293 -7.48 -14.88 -2.23
CA THR A 293 -6.50 -15.76 -2.88
C THR A 293 -5.07 -15.47 -2.44
N THR A 294 -4.73 -14.19 -2.26
CA THR A 294 -3.40 -13.79 -1.77
C THR A 294 -3.19 -14.29 -0.35
N SER A 295 -4.15 -14.10 0.56
CA SER A 295 -4.04 -14.54 1.94
C SER A 295 -3.85 -16.06 2.06
N GLU A 296 -4.61 -16.84 1.29
CA GLU A 296 -4.50 -18.31 1.26
C GLU A 296 -3.18 -18.77 0.65
N ALA A 297 -2.74 -18.16 -0.46
CA ALA A 297 -1.44 -18.47 -1.06
C ALA A 297 -0.28 -18.23 -0.07
N MET A 298 -0.34 -17.12 0.64
CA MET A 298 0.68 -16.72 1.60
C MET A 298 0.68 -17.63 2.83
N ALA A 299 -0.48 -17.90 3.41
CA ALA A 299 -0.60 -18.76 4.58
C ALA A 299 -0.18 -20.21 4.29
N TYR A 300 -0.49 -20.72 3.11
CA TYR A 300 -0.16 -22.10 2.72
C TYR A 300 1.19 -22.22 2.01
N LYS A 301 1.93 -21.11 1.88
CA LYS A 301 3.22 -21.04 1.19
C LYS A 301 3.13 -21.64 -0.22
N LEU A 302 2.02 -21.36 -0.91
CA LEU A 302 1.74 -21.85 -2.25
C LEU A 302 2.21 -20.81 -3.28
N PRO A 303 3.10 -21.18 -4.22
CA PRO A 303 3.44 -20.31 -5.33
C PRO A 303 2.20 -19.87 -6.11
N PHE A 304 2.10 -18.57 -6.38
CA PHE A 304 0.96 -17.95 -7.04
C PHE A 304 1.39 -17.34 -8.37
N VAL A 305 1.01 -18.00 -9.46
CA VAL A 305 1.07 -17.43 -10.80
C VAL A 305 -0.17 -16.56 -11.01
N PHE A 306 0.03 -15.26 -11.21
CA PHE A 306 -1.08 -14.33 -11.32
C PHE A 306 -1.09 -13.60 -12.67
N VAL A 307 -2.28 -13.22 -13.10
CA VAL A 307 -2.48 -12.36 -14.26
C VAL A 307 -3.01 -11.01 -13.79
N ARG A 308 -2.39 -9.94 -14.29
CA ARG A 308 -2.76 -8.57 -13.94
C ARG A 308 -4.18 -8.23 -14.38
N ARG A 309 -4.83 -7.41 -13.55
CA ARG A 309 -6.12 -6.79 -13.86
C ARG A 309 -5.94 -5.34 -14.25
N ASP A 310 -6.62 -4.97 -15.32
CA ASP A 310 -6.68 -3.57 -15.74
C ASP A 310 -7.59 -2.79 -14.78
N TYR A 311 -7.07 -1.66 -14.27
CA TYR A 311 -7.78 -0.71 -13.41
C TYR A 311 -8.23 -1.23 -12.03
N PHE A 312 -7.44 -2.14 -11.43
CA PHE A 312 -7.67 -2.63 -10.08
C PHE A 312 -6.60 -2.14 -9.10
N ASN A 313 -6.86 -1.03 -8.41
CA ASN A 313 -5.85 -0.27 -7.66
C ASN A 313 -5.34 -0.97 -6.38
N GLU A 314 -6.03 -1.99 -5.89
CA GLU A 314 -5.56 -2.83 -4.78
C GLU A 314 -4.41 -3.76 -5.25
N GLU A 315 -4.39 -4.17 -6.52
CA GLU A 315 -3.46 -5.16 -7.06
C GLU A 315 -1.98 -4.86 -6.75
N PRO A 316 -1.46 -3.63 -6.95
CA PRO A 316 -0.04 -3.35 -6.73
C PRO A 316 0.42 -3.62 -5.30
N PHE A 317 -0.46 -3.44 -4.30
CA PHE A 317 -0.13 -3.64 -2.89
C PHE A 317 -0.08 -5.11 -2.52
N LEU A 318 -1.06 -5.89 -2.99
CA LEU A 318 -1.07 -7.34 -2.83
C LEU A 318 0.02 -8.03 -3.65
N ARG A 319 0.33 -7.52 -4.84
CA ARG A 319 1.46 -7.95 -5.66
C ARG A 319 2.78 -7.74 -4.92
N ASN A 320 3.01 -6.53 -4.39
CA ASN A 320 4.20 -6.23 -3.62
C ASN A 320 4.32 -7.17 -2.41
N MET A 321 3.20 -7.50 -1.76
CA MET A 321 3.18 -8.52 -0.71
C MET A 321 3.62 -9.90 -1.23
N LEU A 322 3.07 -10.40 -2.34
CA LEU A 322 3.48 -11.69 -2.94
C LEU A 322 4.97 -11.70 -3.32
N GLU A 323 5.47 -10.63 -3.93
CA GLU A 323 6.86 -10.52 -4.38
C GLU A 323 7.84 -10.45 -3.20
N ASN A 324 7.53 -9.68 -2.15
CA ASN A 324 8.37 -9.56 -0.96
C ASN A 324 8.54 -10.86 -0.18
N TYR A 325 7.59 -11.78 -0.30
CA TYR A 325 7.64 -13.09 0.35
C TYR A 325 7.91 -14.24 -0.64
N GLU A 326 8.50 -13.93 -1.80
CA GLU A 326 8.91 -14.90 -2.82
C GLU A 326 7.78 -15.83 -3.28
N GLY A 327 6.54 -15.35 -3.28
CA GLY A 327 5.34 -16.13 -3.57
C GLY A 327 4.72 -15.89 -4.95
N GLY A 328 5.14 -14.85 -5.67
CA GLY A 328 4.47 -14.40 -6.90
C GLY A 328 5.24 -14.63 -8.19
N VAL A 329 4.54 -15.06 -9.25
CA VAL A 329 5.02 -15.02 -10.64
C VAL A 329 3.97 -14.32 -11.51
N GLU A 330 4.33 -13.20 -12.12
CA GLU A 330 3.44 -12.53 -13.08
C GLU A 330 3.42 -13.27 -14.42
N MET A 331 2.22 -13.64 -14.88
CA MET A 331 1.95 -14.12 -16.24
C MET A 331 1.25 -13.03 -17.03
N ILE A 332 1.76 -12.72 -18.22
CA ILE A 332 1.11 -11.76 -19.11
C ILE A 332 -0.18 -12.35 -19.70
N ARG A 333 -1.19 -11.50 -19.90
CA ARG A 333 -2.53 -11.90 -20.40
C ARG A 333 -2.48 -12.69 -21.71
N ARG A 334 -1.56 -12.36 -22.62
CA ARG A 334 -1.37 -13.09 -23.89
C ARG A 334 -1.03 -14.57 -23.65
N ASP A 335 -0.11 -14.84 -22.73
CA ASP A 335 0.39 -16.19 -22.49
C ASP A 335 -0.66 -17.04 -21.76
N LEU A 336 -1.46 -16.42 -20.88
CA LEU A 336 -2.66 -17.05 -20.31
C LEU A 336 -3.61 -17.53 -21.40
N LEU A 337 -3.97 -16.64 -22.34
CA LEU A 337 -4.98 -16.91 -23.37
C LEU A 337 -4.49 -17.87 -24.47
N THR A 338 -3.19 -17.92 -24.70
CA THR A 338 -2.58 -18.81 -25.72
C THR A 338 -2.07 -20.12 -25.14
N GLY A 339 -2.10 -20.30 -23.81
CA GLY A 339 -1.70 -21.55 -23.15
C GLY A 339 -0.21 -21.72 -22.94
N HIS A 340 0.59 -20.65 -23.03
CA HIS A 340 2.03 -20.69 -22.79
C HIS A 340 2.35 -20.69 -21.28
N TRP A 341 1.73 -21.59 -20.51
CA TRP A 341 1.80 -21.58 -19.04
C TRP A 341 3.06 -22.24 -18.48
N ALA A 342 3.60 -23.24 -19.19
CA ALA A 342 4.70 -24.08 -18.69
C ALA A 342 5.90 -23.30 -18.10
N PRO A 343 6.44 -22.24 -18.76
CA PRO A 343 7.57 -21.49 -18.20
C PRO A 343 7.25 -20.81 -16.86
N TYR A 344 6.01 -20.34 -16.69
CA TYR A 344 5.55 -19.69 -15.46
C TYR A 344 5.33 -20.70 -14.34
N LEU A 345 4.79 -21.87 -14.66
CA LEU A 345 4.57 -22.96 -13.71
C LEU A 345 5.89 -23.56 -13.22
N GLU A 346 6.86 -23.78 -14.12
CA GLU A 346 8.20 -24.22 -13.77
C GLU A 346 8.92 -23.18 -12.89
N ARG A 347 8.79 -21.89 -13.22
CA ARG A 347 9.31 -20.81 -12.38
C ARG A 347 8.65 -20.81 -11.00
N ALA A 348 7.33 -20.99 -10.92
CA ALA A 348 6.61 -21.02 -9.66
C ALA A 348 7.06 -22.17 -8.76
N LEU A 349 7.36 -23.35 -9.31
CA LEU A 349 7.91 -24.47 -8.53
C LEU A 349 9.35 -24.22 -8.03
N SER A 350 10.08 -23.28 -8.61
CA SER A 350 11.42 -22.89 -8.13
C SER A 350 11.38 -21.87 -6.98
N LEU A 351 10.21 -21.32 -6.67
CA LEU A 351 10.03 -20.36 -5.59
C LEU A 351 10.03 -21.04 -4.22
N THR A 352 10.39 -20.26 -3.20
CA THR A 352 10.35 -20.65 -1.80
C THR A 352 9.49 -19.65 -1.00
N PRO A 353 8.15 -19.69 -1.14
CA PRO A 353 7.28 -18.74 -0.46
C PRO A 353 7.54 -18.73 1.05
N CYS A 354 7.86 -17.57 1.60
CA CYS A 354 8.47 -17.44 2.93
C CYS A 354 7.64 -16.62 3.91
N TYR A 355 6.31 -16.58 3.74
CA TYR A 355 5.44 -15.87 4.68
C TYR A 355 5.62 -16.40 6.11
N ASN A 356 6.01 -15.50 7.01
CA ASN A 356 6.43 -15.79 8.37
C ASN A 356 5.77 -14.86 9.41
N SER A 357 4.79 -14.06 8.99
CA SER A 357 3.97 -13.25 9.88
C SER A 357 2.75 -14.06 10.37
N GLY A 358 2.06 -13.56 11.41
CA GLY A 358 0.92 -14.25 12.00
C GLY A 358 -0.23 -14.49 11.01
N ILE A 359 -0.87 -15.66 11.12
CA ILE A 359 -2.02 -16.11 10.31
C ILE A 359 -3.31 -16.27 11.13
N ASN A 360 -3.29 -15.86 12.40
CA ASN A 360 -4.42 -15.88 13.32
C ASN A 360 -5.22 -14.56 13.29
N GLY A 361 -5.22 -13.85 12.15
CA GLY A 361 -5.83 -12.52 12.04
C GLY A 361 -7.33 -12.53 12.35
N GLY A 362 -8.03 -13.63 12.04
CA GLY A 362 -9.45 -13.81 12.36
C GLY A 362 -9.75 -13.71 13.85
N GLU A 363 -9.05 -14.52 14.63
CA GLU A 363 -9.17 -14.60 16.09
C GLU A 363 -8.73 -13.27 16.74
N PHE A 364 -7.58 -12.73 16.30
CA PHE A 364 -7.05 -11.47 16.80
C PHE A 364 -8.00 -10.29 16.53
N THR A 365 -8.59 -10.24 15.33
CA THR A 365 -9.59 -9.23 14.96
C THR A 365 -10.84 -9.38 15.82
N ALA A 366 -11.37 -10.60 15.98
CA ALA A 366 -12.56 -10.84 16.81
C ALA A 366 -12.33 -10.43 18.27
N HIS A 367 -11.16 -10.72 18.83
CA HIS A 367 -10.77 -10.30 20.17
C HIS A 367 -10.78 -8.76 20.30
N ILE A 368 -10.15 -8.03 19.37
CA ILE A 368 -10.16 -6.55 19.44
C ILE A 368 -11.57 -5.99 19.32
N LEU A 369 -12.40 -6.56 18.46
CA LEU A 369 -13.81 -6.14 18.31
C LEU A 369 -14.61 -6.38 19.60
N GLN A 370 -14.40 -7.51 20.28
CA GLN A 370 -15.01 -7.81 21.57
C GLN A 370 -14.60 -6.80 22.65
N GLU A 371 -13.30 -6.58 22.83
CA GLU A 371 -12.78 -5.63 23.82
C GLU A 371 -13.30 -4.21 23.58
N THR A 372 -13.30 -3.81 22.30
CA THR A 372 -13.85 -2.51 21.89
C THR A 372 -15.31 -2.40 22.27
N ALA A 373 -16.13 -3.41 21.95
CA ALA A 373 -17.56 -3.42 22.27
C ALA A 373 -17.84 -3.37 23.79
N ILE A 374 -16.98 -3.98 24.63
CA ILE A 374 -17.09 -3.93 26.10
C ILE A 374 -16.70 -2.55 26.66
N GLY A 375 -15.97 -1.74 25.89
CA GLY A 375 -15.48 -0.42 26.31
C GLY A 375 -14.06 -0.45 26.84
N ASN A 376 -13.34 -1.57 26.68
CA ASN A 376 -11.92 -1.62 26.95
C ASN A 376 -11.20 -0.88 25.83
N HIS A 377 -10.62 0.26 26.19
CA HIS A 377 -9.79 1.02 25.26
C HIS A 377 -8.51 0.23 25.00
N TYR A 378 -8.36 -0.31 23.79
CA TYR A 378 -7.03 -0.45 23.25
C TYR A 378 -6.46 0.97 23.17
N ASP A 379 -5.49 1.30 24.03
CA ASP A 379 -4.84 2.61 24.11
C ASP A 379 -4.22 3.00 22.76
N ALA A 380 -5.04 3.47 21.84
CA ALA A 380 -4.62 4.42 20.82
C ALA A 380 -4.42 5.81 21.46
N SER A 381 -4.98 6.06 22.66
CA SER A 381 -5.16 7.38 23.25
C SER A 381 -4.01 7.94 24.09
N ASP A 382 -3.03 7.16 24.56
CA ASP A 382 -2.01 7.71 25.48
C ASP A 382 -0.71 8.21 24.82
N LYS A 383 -0.63 8.22 23.48
CA LYS A 383 0.59 8.68 22.75
C LYS A 383 0.36 9.62 21.56
N LEU A 384 -0.84 10.10 21.30
CA LEU A 384 -1.12 10.81 20.04
C LEU A 384 -1.27 12.32 20.25
N SER A 385 -0.14 13.03 20.15
CA SER A 385 -0.05 14.50 20.17
C SER A 385 -0.95 15.15 19.10
N GLY A 386 -1.48 16.34 19.40
CA GLY A 386 -2.37 17.13 18.54
C GLY A 386 -1.84 17.50 17.13
N ALA A 387 -0.63 17.09 16.77
CA ALA A 387 -0.04 17.27 15.44
C ALA A 387 -0.72 16.47 14.31
N ARG A 388 -1.63 15.53 14.62
CA ARG A 388 -2.40 14.78 13.60
C ARG A 388 -3.61 15.52 13.02
N ARG A 389 -4.10 16.58 13.67
CA ARG A 389 -5.26 17.39 13.19
C ARG A 389 -5.02 18.10 11.84
N LEU A 390 -3.78 18.16 11.36
CA LEU A 390 -3.43 18.70 10.04
C LEU A 390 -3.55 17.69 8.89
N ARG A 391 -3.66 16.37 9.18
CA ARG A 391 -3.89 15.33 8.15
C ARG A 391 -5.35 15.21 7.75
N ASP A 392 -6.27 15.59 8.65
CA ASP A 392 -7.71 15.63 8.40
C ASP A 392 -8.14 16.68 7.34
N ALA A 393 -7.20 17.50 6.83
CA ALA A 393 -7.48 18.58 5.88
C ALA A 393 -7.22 18.24 4.41
N ILE A 394 -6.72 17.04 4.06
CA ILE A 394 -6.31 16.75 2.68
C ILE A 394 -6.91 15.44 2.19
N VAL A 395 -8.20 15.49 1.89
CA VAL A 395 -8.83 14.66 0.86
C VAL A 395 -9.29 15.60 -0.25
N LEU A 396 -8.45 15.74 -1.28
CA LEU A 396 -8.67 16.54 -2.51
C LEU A 396 -8.82 18.08 -2.33
N GLY A 397 -7.75 18.74 -1.88
CA GLY A 397 -7.30 20.00 -2.48
C GLY A 397 -8.29 21.17 -2.66
N TYR A 398 -9.20 21.46 -1.73
CA TYR A 398 -9.87 22.77 -1.65
C TYR A 398 -9.96 23.32 -0.22
N GLN A 399 -9.84 24.63 -0.19
CA GLN A 399 -9.50 25.56 0.89
C GLN A 399 -10.63 25.71 1.93
N LEU A 400 -10.35 25.45 3.22
CA LEU A 400 -11.16 26.01 4.30
C LEU A 400 -11.00 27.54 4.26
N GLN A 401 -12.12 28.27 4.25
CA GLN A 401 -12.13 29.72 4.18
C GLN A 401 -11.18 30.33 5.22
N ARG A 402 -10.34 31.28 4.77
CA ARG A 402 -9.50 32.10 5.65
C ARG A 402 -10.38 32.77 6.70
N ALA A 403 -10.09 32.53 7.97
CA ALA A 403 -10.36 33.54 9.00
C ALA A 403 -9.51 34.78 8.65
N PRO A 404 -10.07 35.99 8.64
CA PRO A 404 -9.29 37.19 8.35
C PRO A 404 -8.39 37.50 9.55
N GLY A 405 -7.07 37.32 9.42
CA GLY A 405 -6.17 37.80 10.46
C GLY A 405 -4.72 37.33 10.42
N ARG A 406 -3.85 38.31 10.11
CA ARG A 406 -2.43 38.52 10.51
C ARG A 406 -1.33 37.67 9.87
N ASP A 407 -0.29 38.38 9.46
CA ASP A 407 1.01 37.86 9.03
C ASP A 407 1.56 36.84 10.04
N MET A 408 1.89 35.65 9.56
CA MET A 408 2.38 34.55 10.40
C MET A 408 3.90 34.69 10.62
N GLN A 409 4.30 34.91 11.86
CA GLN A 409 5.69 34.74 12.30
C GLN A 409 6.06 33.24 12.32
N ILE A 410 7.32 32.93 12.00
CA ILE A 410 7.88 31.57 12.07
C ILE A 410 7.80 31.06 13.52
N PRO A 411 7.21 29.89 13.79
CA PRO A 411 7.07 29.37 15.16
C PRO A 411 8.40 28.96 15.81
N GLU A 412 8.53 29.19 17.11
CA GLU A 412 9.72 28.86 17.92
C GLU A 412 10.12 27.36 17.93
N TRP A 413 9.20 26.46 17.61
CA TRP A 413 9.48 25.02 17.57
C TRP A 413 10.26 24.57 16.32
N TYR A 414 10.43 25.45 15.31
CA TYR A 414 11.28 25.19 14.15
C TYR A 414 12.76 25.27 14.57
N SER A 415 13.30 24.16 15.03
CA SER A 415 14.68 24.03 15.50
C SER A 415 15.64 23.84 14.33
N ARG A 416 16.76 24.57 14.29
CA ARG A 416 17.85 24.35 13.33
C ARG A 416 18.40 22.93 13.53
N ALA A 417 18.44 22.13 12.47
CA ALA A 417 19.10 20.83 12.50
C ALA A 417 20.63 21.04 12.58
N GLU A 418 21.18 20.95 13.78
CA GLU A 418 22.63 20.86 14.01
C GLU A 418 23.07 19.41 13.86
N THR A 419 23.27 18.94 12.63
CA THR A 419 24.00 17.68 12.38
C THR A 419 24.93 17.82 11.17
N GLU A 420 26.17 18.19 11.50
CA GLU A 420 27.47 17.85 10.91
C GLU A 420 27.71 17.99 9.40
N VAL A 421 28.50 19.00 8.99
CA VAL A 421 29.96 18.90 8.73
C VAL A 421 30.53 20.33 8.64
N GLY A 422 31.53 20.66 9.46
CA GLY A 422 32.37 21.86 9.30
C GLY A 422 32.27 22.88 10.44
N GLN A 423 33.41 23.17 11.06
CA GLN A 423 33.58 24.04 12.22
C GLN A 423 32.90 25.41 12.06
N HIS A 424 31.81 25.63 12.78
CA HIS A 424 31.35 26.97 13.12
C HIS A 424 31.57 27.17 14.62
N SER A 425 32.55 28.00 14.97
CA SER A 425 32.63 28.58 16.30
C SER A 425 31.33 29.32 16.58
N ALA A 426 30.65 28.96 17.67
CA ALA A 426 29.48 29.70 18.15
C ALA A 426 29.80 31.19 18.23
N LEU A 427 29.00 32.04 17.57
CA LEU A 427 29.08 33.49 17.72
C LEU A 427 28.13 33.93 18.84
N PRO A 428 28.56 34.81 19.75
CA PRO A 428 27.75 35.28 20.84
C PRO A 428 26.68 36.25 20.33
N SER A 429 25.56 36.28 21.05
CA SER A 429 24.51 37.29 20.92
C SER A 429 25.12 38.69 21.00
N ALA A 430 25.08 39.45 19.90
CA ALA A 430 25.36 40.88 19.95
C ALA A 430 24.60 41.62 18.84
N GLU A 431 24.11 42.77 19.26
CA GLU A 431 23.35 43.77 18.55
C GLU A 431 24.06 44.28 17.28
N ILE A 432 23.24 44.82 16.40
CA ILE A 432 23.55 45.43 15.12
C ILE A 432 24.60 46.55 15.30
N ASP A 433 25.75 46.41 14.66
CA ASP A 433 26.62 47.55 14.34
C ASP A 433 27.10 47.45 12.88
N GLU A 434 26.50 48.28 12.03
CA GLU A 434 26.60 48.25 10.55
C GLU A 434 27.94 48.77 9.97
N LYS A 435 29.01 48.90 10.76
CA LYS A 435 30.25 49.58 10.32
C LYS A 435 31.50 48.73 10.15
N ALA A 436 31.42 47.40 10.28
CA ALA A 436 32.60 46.53 10.15
C ALA A 436 32.67 45.67 8.87
N PHE A 437 31.74 45.81 7.92
CA PHE A 437 31.62 44.92 6.74
C PHE A 437 32.45 45.30 5.50
N HIS A 438 33.50 46.10 5.68
CA HIS A 438 34.51 46.35 4.63
C HIS A 438 35.87 45.81 5.08
N SER A 439 35.94 44.50 5.31
CA SER A 439 37.19 43.75 5.25
C SER A 439 36.99 42.70 4.17
N GLU A 440 37.77 42.81 3.10
CA GLU A 440 37.80 41.88 1.98
C GLU A 440 37.89 40.45 2.51
N LEU A 441 36.84 39.65 2.30
CA LEU A 441 36.89 38.20 2.43
C LEU A 441 37.77 37.67 1.29
N CYS A 442 39.09 37.88 1.42
CA CYS A 442 40.08 37.38 0.50
C CYS A 442 40.06 35.84 0.61
N VAL A 443 39.63 35.17 -0.47
CA VAL A 443 39.85 33.74 -0.63
C VAL A 443 41.28 33.63 -1.13
N GLU A 444 42.25 33.54 -0.23
CA GLU A 444 43.68 33.67 -0.55
C GLU A 444 44.17 32.70 -1.65
N ASP A 445 43.44 31.59 -1.86
CA ASP A 445 43.79 30.54 -2.82
C ASP A 445 43.05 30.62 -4.17
N PHE A 446 42.06 31.51 -4.33
CA PHE A 446 41.28 31.63 -5.57
C PHE A 446 41.12 33.09 -6.00
N GLU A 447 41.52 33.38 -7.23
CA GLU A 447 41.18 34.65 -7.90
C GLU A 447 39.78 34.57 -8.53
N ILE A 448 38.89 35.49 -8.17
CA ILE A 448 37.55 35.56 -8.77
C ILE A 448 37.64 36.32 -10.11
N ILE A 449 37.77 35.56 -11.19
CA ILE A 449 37.83 36.09 -12.57
C ILE A 449 36.45 36.65 -13.00
N HIS A 450 35.35 36.02 -12.57
CA HIS A 450 33.99 36.44 -12.87
C HIS A 450 33.00 36.07 -11.75
N GLY A 451 32.04 36.96 -11.45
CA GLY A 451 31.02 36.76 -10.42
C GLY A 451 31.26 37.54 -9.13
N LYS A 452 30.42 37.32 -8.11
CA LYS A 452 30.51 37.96 -6.78
C LYS A 452 30.11 36.98 -5.69
N LEU A 453 30.67 37.14 -4.49
CA LEU A 453 30.35 36.31 -3.31
C LEU A 453 29.04 36.69 -2.61
N HIS A 454 28.44 37.83 -2.99
CA HIS A 454 27.18 38.35 -2.43
C HIS A 454 27.12 38.49 -0.89
N GLY A 455 28.27 38.52 -0.19
CA GLY A 455 28.33 38.58 1.27
C GLY A 455 27.90 37.29 1.98
N LEU A 456 27.82 36.17 1.25
CA LEU A 456 27.33 34.89 1.77
C LEU A 456 28.46 34.09 2.43
N SER A 457 28.47 34.04 3.76
CA SER A 457 29.53 33.37 4.55
C SER A 457 29.72 31.88 4.24
N ASP A 458 28.65 31.17 3.85
CA ASP A 458 28.68 29.76 3.45
C ASP A 458 29.40 29.56 2.11
N THR A 459 29.33 30.53 1.20
CA THR A 459 30.08 30.53 -0.07
C THR A 459 31.57 30.70 0.18
N VAL A 460 31.95 31.56 1.11
CA VAL A 460 33.36 31.71 1.50
C VAL A 460 33.87 30.44 2.18
N ALA A 461 33.07 29.83 3.07
CA ALA A 461 33.42 28.57 3.72
C ALA A 461 33.58 27.43 2.70
N PHE A 462 32.71 27.36 1.69
CA PHE A 462 32.82 26.39 0.61
C PHE A 462 34.11 26.57 -0.20
N LEU A 463 34.46 27.80 -0.59
CA LEU A 463 35.68 28.07 -1.35
C LEU A 463 36.94 27.72 -0.54
N LYS A 464 36.96 27.99 0.76
CA LYS A 464 38.05 27.55 1.66
C LYS A 464 38.14 26.03 1.79
N SER A 465 36.99 25.34 1.85
CA SER A 465 36.98 23.88 1.86
C SER A 465 37.44 23.30 0.52
N LEU A 466 37.14 23.98 -0.59
CA LEU A 466 37.56 23.58 -1.92
C LEU A 466 39.07 23.77 -2.10
N SER A 467 39.64 24.90 -1.67
CA SER A 467 41.10 25.12 -1.71
C SER A 467 41.83 24.15 -0.79
N GLY A 468 41.26 23.83 0.37
CA GLY A 468 41.81 22.78 1.24
C GLY A 468 41.84 21.36 0.63
N LEU A 469 41.30 21.13 -0.58
CA LEU A 469 41.51 19.87 -1.32
C LEU A 469 42.84 19.85 -2.09
N SER A 470 43.40 20.99 -2.49
CA SER A 470 44.70 21.05 -3.18
C SER A 470 45.87 20.85 -2.22
N ASP A 471 45.70 21.29 -0.98
CA ASP A 471 46.69 21.07 0.07
C ASP A 471 46.71 19.59 0.45
N GLY A 472 47.81 18.92 0.10
CA GLY A 472 48.04 17.52 0.41
C GLY A 472 47.77 17.19 1.88
N ILE A 473 47.45 15.92 2.17
CA ILE A 473 47.05 15.47 3.52
C ILE A 473 48.15 15.81 4.54
N ASP A 474 47.93 16.83 5.36
CA ASP A 474 48.71 17.04 6.58
C ASP A 474 48.37 15.90 7.55
N SER A 475 49.38 15.06 7.80
CA SER A 475 49.32 13.81 8.57
C SER A 475 48.99 13.96 10.08
N GLY A 476 48.46 15.12 10.51
CA GLY A 476 48.28 15.48 11.92
C GLY A 476 46.88 15.30 12.51
N ASN A 477 45.81 15.17 11.70
CA ASN A 477 44.43 15.11 12.21
C ASN A 477 43.74 13.77 11.93
N SER A 478 43.02 13.26 12.94
CA SER A 478 42.41 11.92 13.02
C SER A 478 41.25 11.67 12.04
N LEU A 479 41.47 11.79 10.74
CA LEU A 479 40.49 11.37 9.73
C LEU A 479 40.57 9.86 9.47
N GLY A 480 39.41 9.21 9.39
CA GLY A 480 39.32 7.77 9.10
C GLY A 480 39.83 7.44 7.69
N LYS A 481 40.43 6.25 7.50
CA LYS A 481 41.00 5.78 6.20
C LYS A 481 40.08 5.96 4.99
N ARG A 482 38.75 5.92 5.20
CA ARG A 482 37.74 6.13 4.15
C ARG A 482 37.64 7.59 3.70
N GLN A 483 37.59 8.52 4.64
CA GLN A 483 37.52 9.97 4.36
C GLN A 483 38.79 10.46 3.65
N ILE A 484 39.95 9.90 4.02
CA ILE A 484 41.24 10.18 3.34
C ILE A 484 41.17 9.78 1.86
N ARG A 485 40.63 8.58 1.55
CA ARG A 485 40.49 8.11 0.16
C ARG A 485 39.52 8.96 -0.65
N GLU A 486 38.40 9.36 -0.06
CA GLU A 486 37.40 10.21 -0.71
C GLU A 486 37.96 11.61 -1.00
N ARG A 487 38.73 12.20 -0.07
CA ARG A 487 39.38 13.50 -0.25
C ARG A 487 40.45 13.48 -1.36
N VAL A 488 41.29 12.43 -1.40
CA VAL A 488 42.30 12.24 -2.47
C VAL A 488 41.64 12.02 -3.83
N ALA A 489 40.52 11.28 -3.87
CA ALA A 489 39.76 11.12 -5.11
C ALA A 489 39.18 12.46 -5.58
N ALA A 490 38.65 13.27 -4.65
CA ALA A 490 38.08 14.58 -4.94
C ALA A 490 39.13 15.60 -5.41
N SER A 491 40.33 15.62 -4.80
CA SER A 491 41.40 16.53 -5.22
C SER A 491 41.91 16.23 -6.64
N GLY A 492 41.84 14.95 -7.05
CA GLY A 492 42.17 14.52 -8.41
C GLY A 492 41.10 14.80 -9.48
N ILE A 493 39.95 15.39 -9.12
CA ILE A 493 38.89 15.74 -10.07
C ILE A 493 39.22 17.05 -10.82
N PHE A 494 39.91 17.98 -10.16
CA PHE A 494 40.15 19.33 -10.66
C PHE A 494 41.60 19.53 -11.12
N ASN A 495 41.77 20.27 -12.21
CA ASN A 495 43.02 20.93 -12.57
C ASN A 495 43.04 22.30 -11.88
N TRP A 496 43.84 22.45 -10.84
CA TRP A 496 43.89 23.65 -10.00
C TRP A 496 44.50 24.88 -10.71
N GLU A 497 45.10 24.70 -11.89
CA GLU A 497 45.64 25.78 -12.73
C GLU A 497 44.63 26.31 -13.77
N GLU A 498 43.46 25.69 -13.88
CA GLU A 498 42.41 26.07 -14.84
C GLU A 498 41.14 26.57 -14.12
N ASP A 499 40.32 27.34 -14.84
CA ASP A 499 39.07 27.93 -14.31
C ASP A 499 38.14 26.88 -13.68
N ILE A 500 37.66 27.17 -12.47
CA ILE A 500 36.63 26.39 -11.77
C ILE A 500 35.37 27.26 -11.62
N PHE A 501 34.24 26.73 -12.05
CA PHE A 501 32.94 27.38 -11.92
C PHE A 501 32.26 26.91 -10.63
N VAL A 502 32.01 27.85 -9.71
CA VAL A 502 31.29 27.58 -8.47
C VAL A 502 29.90 28.18 -8.53
N THR A 503 28.89 27.37 -8.21
CA THR A 503 27.49 27.81 -8.13
C THR A 503 26.89 27.45 -6.78
N ARG A 504 25.94 28.27 -6.33
CA ARG A 504 25.19 28.08 -5.08
C ARG A 504 23.71 28.05 -5.42
N ALA A 505 23.01 27.02 -4.95
CA ALA A 505 21.56 26.95 -4.99
C ALA A 505 21.04 26.90 -3.55
N PRO A 506 20.18 27.84 -3.11
CA PRO A 506 19.52 27.69 -1.82
C PRO A 506 18.67 26.42 -1.84
N GLY A 507 18.64 25.74 -0.70
CA GLY A 507 17.66 24.71 -0.45
C GLY A 507 16.26 25.30 -0.55
N ARG A 508 15.29 24.44 -0.77
CA ARG A 508 13.89 24.84 -0.90
C ARG A 508 13.05 23.98 0.01
N LEU A 509 12.20 24.62 0.81
CA LEU A 509 11.10 23.95 1.47
C LEU A 509 9.93 23.97 0.50
N ASP A 510 9.55 22.77 0.07
CA ASP A 510 8.38 22.55 -0.75
C ASP A 510 7.25 22.04 0.12
N VAL A 511 6.28 22.91 0.40
CA VAL A 511 5.01 22.44 0.95
C VAL A 511 4.13 22.11 -0.25
N MET A 512 4.08 20.81 -0.55
CA MET A 512 3.22 20.29 -1.60
C MET A 512 1.82 20.07 -1.03
N GLY A 513 0.88 20.90 -1.46
CA GLY A 513 -0.54 20.68 -1.21
C GLY A 513 -1.11 19.73 -2.27
N GLY A 514 -1.85 18.72 -1.83
CA GLY A 514 -2.53 17.75 -2.69
C GLY A 514 -1.63 16.58 -3.14
N ILE A 515 -2.23 15.64 -3.88
CA ILE A 515 -1.55 14.42 -4.35
C ILE A 515 -0.86 14.74 -5.68
N ALA A 516 0.44 15.06 -5.60
CA ALA A 516 1.27 15.55 -6.72
C ALA A 516 1.24 14.65 -7.96
N ASP A 517 1.05 13.35 -7.76
CA ASP A 517 1.17 12.35 -8.81
C ASP A 517 -0.05 12.28 -9.75
N TYR A 518 -1.20 12.89 -9.40
CA TYR A 518 -2.45 12.69 -10.15
C TYR A 518 -3.13 13.96 -10.66
N SER A 519 -2.97 15.11 -10.02
CA SER A 519 -3.69 16.34 -10.38
C SER A 519 -2.80 17.56 -10.66
N GLY A 520 -1.48 17.40 -10.51
CA GLY A 520 -0.57 18.53 -10.26
C GLY A 520 -0.74 19.07 -8.83
N SER A 521 0.35 19.58 -8.25
CA SER A 521 0.36 20.20 -6.92
C SER A 521 0.51 21.70 -7.01
N LEU A 522 -0.14 22.42 -6.09
CA LEU A 522 0.28 23.78 -5.76
C LEU A 522 1.50 23.66 -4.84
N VAL A 523 2.66 24.08 -5.34
CA VAL A 523 3.90 24.07 -4.56
C VAL A 523 4.08 25.46 -3.96
N LEU A 524 3.94 25.55 -2.64
CA LEU A 524 4.44 26.72 -1.92
C LEU A 524 5.94 26.52 -1.75
N GLN A 525 6.69 27.33 -2.49
CA GLN A 525 8.14 27.29 -2.52
C GLN A 525 8.67 28.42 -1.66
N MET A 526 9.41 28.07 -0.63
CA MET A 526 10.20 29.04 0.13
C MET A 526 11.66 28.59 0.14
N PRO A 527 12.59 29.47 -0.28
CA PRO A 527 14.01 29.22 -0.03
C PRO A 527 14.23 29.04 1.48
N ILE A 528 14.99 28.04 1.85
CA ILE A 528 15.47 27.87 3.22
C ILE A 528 16.88 28.47 3.35
N LYS A 529 17.37 28.56 4.58
CA LYS A 529 18.69 29.15 4.86
C LYS A 529 19.82 28.26 4.35
N GLU A 530 19.62 26.96 4.41
CA GLU A 530 20.52 25.91 3.93
C GLU A 530 20.70 26.03 2.41
N ALA A 531 21.88 25.71 1.90
CA ALA A 531 22.19 25.78 0.49
C ALA A 531 23.17 24.69 0.09
N CYS A 532 23.17 24.36 -1.20
CA CYS A 532 24.12 23.45 -1.80
C CYS A 532 25.05 24.24 -2.75
N HIS A 533 26.33 23.98 -2.64
CA HIS A 533 27.35 24.52 -3.52
C HIS A 533 27.91 23.40 -4.41
N ALA A 534 28.15 23.72 -5.67
CA ALA A 534 28.80 22.82 -6.60
C ALA A 534 29.97 23.53 -7.29
N ALA A 535 31.12 22.84 -7.34
CA ALA A 535 32.28 23.23 -8.13
C ALA A 535 32.33 22.35 -9.38
N VAL A 536 32.45 22.96 -10.56
CA VAL A 536 32.44 22.30 -11.85
C VAL A 536 33.58 22.85 -12.70
N GLN A 537 34.32 21.97 -13.37
CA GLN A 537 35.36 22.36 -14.32
C GLN A 537 35.10 21.69 -15.67
N LYS A 538 35.29 22.44 -16.76
CA LYS A 538 35.14 21.90 -18.11
C LYS A 538 36.35 21.04 -18.43
N ASN A 539 36.11 19.76 -18.72
CA ASN A 539 37.16 18.87 -19.20
C ASN A 539 37.19 18.84 -20.73
N HIS A 540 38.39 18.85 -21.31
CA HIS A 540 38.56 18.67 -22.76
C HIS A 540 37.95 17.32 -23.19
N PRO A 541 37.23 17.25 -24.34
CA PRO A 541 36.56 16.02 -24.78
C PRO A 541 37.46 14.79 -24.86
N SER A 542 38.75 14.97 -25.17
CA SER A 542 39.73 13.87 -25.21
C SER A 542 40.00 13.21 -23.85
N LYS A 543 39.65 13.85 -22.73
CA LYS A 543 39.77 13.31 -21.37
C LYS A 543 38.49 12.59 -20.90
N GLN A 544 37.41 12.59 -21.69
CA GLN A 544 36.16 11.92 -21.35
C GLN A 544 36.30 10.39 -21.49
N LYS A 545 35.97 9.64 -20.44
CA LYS A 545 35.93 8.17 -20.47
C LYS A 545 34.49 7.70 -20.41
N LEU A 546 34.03 6.95 -21.42
CA LEU A 546 32.73 6.30 -21.36
C LEU A 546 32.78 5.11 -20.39
N TRP A 547 31.73 4.96 -19.59
CA TRP A 547 31.55 3.80 -18.71
C TRP A 547 31.37 2.51 -19.52
N LYS A 548 31.99 1.41 -19.07
CA LYS A 548 32.08 0.13 -19.82
C LYS A 548 30.71 -0.38 -20.31
N HIS A 549 29.66 -0.23 -19.51
CA HIS A 549 28.30 -0.66 -19.88
C HIS A 549 27.65 0.22 -20.96
N ALA A 550 27.95 1.52 -20.99
CA ALA A 550 27.48 2.43 -22.04
C ALA A 550 28.19 2.14 -23.37
N GLN A 551 29.50 1.86 -23.32
CA GLN A 551 30.28 1.39 -24.48
C GLN A 551 29.74 0.06 -25.04
N ALA A 552 29.39 -0.90 -24.18
CA ALA A 552 28.84 -2.18 -24.60
C ALA A 552 27.51 -1.99 -25.37
N ARG A 553 26.62 -1.14 -24.87
CA ARG A 553 25.32 -0.81 -25.50
C ARG A 553 25.47 -0.08 -26.83
N GLN A 554 26.46 0.81 -26.95
CA GLN A 554 26.73 1.51 -28.21
C GLN A 554 27.25 0.54 -29.28
N LYS A 555 28.14 -0.40 -28.92
CA LYS A 555 28.62 -1.45 -29.83
C LYS A 555 27.50 -2.37 -30.34
N THR A 556 26.49 -2.67 -29.52
CA THR A 556 25.37 -3.54 -29.94
C THR A 556 24.45 -2.87 -30.97
N LYS A 557 24.40 -1.54 -31.02
CA LYS A 557 23.52 -0.79 -31.92
C LYS A 557 24.16 -0.41 -33.27
N GLY A 558 25.43 -0.77 -33.49
CA GLY A 558 26.14 -0.50 -34.75
C GLY A 558 26.41 0.98 -35.06
N CYS A 559 26.05 1.89 -34.14
CA CYS A 559 26.32 3.32 -34.29
C CYS A 559 27.70 3.65 -33.69
N GLY A 560 28.44 4.55 -34.35
CA GLY A 560 29.68 5.14 -33.80
C GLY A 560 29.45 5.87 -32.46
N PRO A 561 30.49 6.39 -31.80
CA PRO A 561 30.35 7.04 -30.50
C PRO A 561 29.39 8.23 -30.58
N ILE A 562 28.25 8.11 -29.89
CA ILE A 562 27.25 9.18 -29.77
C ILE A 562 27.48 9.88 -28.41
N PRO A 563 27.56 11.22 -28.37
CA PRO A 563 27.65 11.95 -27.11
C PRO A 563 26.44 11.65 -26.22
N VAL A 564 26.69 11.36 -24.93
CA VAL A 564 25.64 10.98 -23.96
C VAL A 564 24.81 12.18 -23.53
N LEU A 565 25.35 13.39 -23.67
CA LEU A 565 24.65 14.65 -23.54
C LEU A 565 25.16 15.60 -24.65
N GLN A 566 24.24 16.24 -25.34
CA GLN A 566 24.51 17.36 -26.25
C GLN A 566 23.77 18.55 -25.64
N ILE A 567 24.51 19.53 -25.12
CA ILE A 567 23.96 20.74 -24.52
C ILE A 567 23.81 21.79 -25.61
#